data_AF-A0A966NBB3-F1
#
_entry.id   AF-A0A966NBB3-F1
#
_cell.length_a   1.000
_cell.length_b   1.000
_cell.length_c   1.000
_cell.angle_alpha   90.00
_cell.angle_beta   90.00
_cell.angle_gamma   90.00
#
_symmetry.space_group_name_H-M   'P 1'
#
loop_
_entity.id
_entity.type
_entity.pdbx_description
1 polymer ?
#
loop_
_entity_poly.entity_id
_entity_poly.type
_entity_poly.pdbx_seq_one_letter_code
_entity_poly.pdbx_strand_id
1 'polypeptide(L)'
;MISKIIKALDNFERNIRNSFGKDISTKSGRFWANVHFQLMDHAFIRIFWNNFHEISEGVYRANQPSPSHLKSYKKLGVKSVLSLRGRANQSYDLFEDEYCKRLGLNLIYTPISSGSAPMPEDLLKIIQVLR
;
A
#
# COMPACT_ATOMS: atom_id res chain seq x y z
N MET A 1 15.12 32.44 2.08
CA MET A 1 13.68 32.63 2.37
C MET A 1 12.81 31.58 1.67
N ILE A 2 12.99 31.34 0.38
CA ILE A 2 12.24 30.32 -0.41
C ILE A 2 12.29 28.92 0.22
N SER A 3 13.47 28.45 0.65
CA SER A 3 13.61 27.14 1.31
C SER A 3 12.78 26.98 2.59
N LYS A 4 12.55 28.05 3.36
CA LYS A 4 11.68 28.00 4.56
C LYS A 4 10.20 27.89 4.17
N ILE A 5 9.79 28.57 3.09
CA ILE A 5 8.42 28.52 2.56
C ILE A 5 8.12 27.13 2.00
N ILE A 6 9.04 26.55 1.21
CA ILE A 6 8.90 25.19 0.69
C ILE A 6 8.76 24.18 1.84
N LYS A 7 9.65 24.24 2.85
CA LYS A 7 9.53 23.37 4.04
C LYS A 7 8.22 23.55 4.79
N ALA A 8 7.69 24.77 4.87
CA ALA A 8 6.40 25.03 5.51
C ALA A 8 5.24 24.41 4.72
N LEU A 9 5.27 24.48 3.38
CA LEU A 9 4.29 23.83 2.51
C LEU A 9 4.37 22.31 2.61
N ASP A 10 5.57 21.72 2.56
CA ASP A 10 5.77 20.27 2.71
C ASP A 10 5.24 19.78 4.07
N ASN A 11 5.49 20.54 5.13
CA ASN A 11 4.99 20.20 6.47
C ASN A 11 3.47 20.32 6.56
N PHE A 12 2.88 21.34 5.92
CA PHE A 12 1.43 21.50 5.85
C PHE A 12 0.77 20.35 5.08
N GLU A 13 1.33 19.98 3.93
CA GLU A 13 0.88 18.81 3.15
C GLU A 13 0.97 17.53 3.99
N ARG A 14 2.12 17.28 4.64
CA ARG A 14 2.30 16.11 5.52
C ARG A 14 1.30 16.10 6.66
N ASN A 15 0.98 17.26 7.25
CA ASN A 15 -0.01 17.37 8.31
C ASN A 15 -1.41 17.05 7.79
N ILE A 16 -1.81 17.58 6.64
CA ILE A 16 -3.10 17.26 6.02
C ILE A 16 -3.18 15.76 5.70
N ARG A 17 -2.16 15.22 5.03
CA ARG A 17 -2.09 13.80 4.71
C ARG A 17 -2.24 12.93 5.96
N ASN A 18 -1.63 13.35 7.07
CA ASN A 18 -1.67 12.57 8.31
C ASN A 18 -2.89 12.89 9.21
N SER A 19 -3.81 13.78 8.82
CA SER A 19 -4.90 14.22 9.70
C SER A 19 -6.13 13.30 9.68
N PHE A 20 -6.37 12.57 8.57
CA PHE A 20 -7.59 11.77 8.38
C PHE A 20 -7.28 10.42 7.71
N GLY A 21 -8.32 9.58 7.54
CA GLY A 21 -8.21 8.29 6.84
C GLY A 21 -7.59 7.14 7.64
N LYS A 22 -7.65 7.21 8.97
CA LYS A 22 -7.08 6.23 9.91
C LYS A 22 -8.11 5.30 10.56
N ASP A 23 -9.36 5.33 10.11
CA ASP A 23 -10.43 4.48 10.62
C ASP A 23 -11.29 3.97 9.46
N ILE A 24 -11.58 2.67 9.45
CA ILE A 24 -12.46 2.01 8.48
C ILE A 24 -13.62 1.25 9.15
N SER A 25 -13.76 1.36 10.48
CA SER A 25 -14.76 0.65 11.29
C SER A 25 -16.14 1.29 11.19
N THR A 26 -16.21 2.62 11.09
CA THR A 26 -17.46 3.37 10.94
C THR A 26 -17.76 3.70 9.48
N LYS A 27 -19.03 3.98 9.15
CA LYS A 27 -19.42 4.40 7.79
C LYS A 27 -18.73 5.72 7.39
N SER A 28 -18.69 6.69 8.30
CA SER A 28 -18.03 7.98 8.08
C SER A 28 -16.51 7.83 7.99
N GLY A 29 -15.89 7.09 8.91
CA GLY A 29 -14.46 6.80 8.89
C GLY A 29 -14.05 6.15 7.56
N ARG A 30 -14.78 5.11 7.15
CA ARG A 30 -14.55 4.43 5.86
C ARG A 30 -14.69 5.37 4.66
N PHE A 31 -15.67 6.27 4.66
CA PHE A 31 -15.80 7.26 3.59
C PHE A 31 -14.53 8.13 3.51
N TRP A 32 -14.10 8.70 4.63
CA TRP A 32 -12.91 9.54 4.69
C TRP A 32 -11.60 8.78 4.42
N ALA A 33 -11.51 7.51 4.82
CA ALA A 33 -10.39 6.64 4.47
C ALA A 33 -10.35 6.36 2.96
N ASN A 34 -11.49 6.18 2.29
CA ASN A 34 -11.52 6.07 0.83
C ASN A 34 -11.08 7.37 0.16
N VAL A 35 -11.57 8.53 0.62
CA VAL A 35 -11.13 9.84 0.11
C VAL A 35 -9.61 9.99 0.29
N HIS A 36 -9.07 9.64 1.46
CA HIS A 36 -7.64 9.66 1.71
C HIS A 36 -6.88 8.71 0.77
N PHE A 37 -7.34 7.47 0.61
CA PHE A 37 -6.71 6.49 -0.28
C PHE A 37 -6.69 6.97 -1.73
N GLN A 38 -7.78 7.56 -2.21
CA GLN A 38 -7.83 8.10 -3.57
C GLN A 38 -6.90 9.30 -3.71
N LEU A 39 -7.02 10.31 -2.85
CA LEU A 39 -6.31 11.58 -3.04
C LEU A 39 -4.87 11.55 -2.54
N MET A 40 -4.64 11.13 -1.29
CA MET A 40 -3.32 11.20 -0.66
C MET A 40 -2.40 10.05 -1.08
N ASP A 41 -2.95 8.85 -1.29
CA ASP A 41 -2.20 7.72 -1.84
C ASP A 41 -2.28 7.65 -3.38
N HIS A 42 -2.95 8.62 -4.01
CA HIS A 42 -3.09 8.74 -5.47
C HIS A 42 -3.65 7.47 -6.13
N ALA A 43 -4.56 6.76 -5.44
CA ALA A 43 -5.09 5.49 -5.93
C ALA A 43 -5.87 5.59 -7.25
N PHE A 44 -6.46 6.76 -7.54
CA PHE A 44 -7.21 6.98 -8.78
C PHE A 44 -6.31 6.87 -10.02
N ILE A 45 -5.02 7.22 -9.90
CA ILE A 45 -4.04 7.12 -10.99
C ILE A 45 -3.87 5.65 -11.41
N ARG A 46 -3.95 4.73 -10.45
CA ARG A 46 -3.74 3.29 -10.66
C ARG A 46 -4.89 2.61 -11.39
N ILE A 47 -5.99 3.31 -11.63
CA ILE A 47 -7.06 2.87 -12.53
C ILE A 47 -6.54 2.83 -13.97
N PHE A 48 -5.70 3.79 -14.35
CA PHE A 48 -5.13 3.91 -15.70
C PHE A 48 -3.68 3.42 -15.79
N TRP A 49 -2.90 3.61 -14.72
CA TRP A 49 -1.49 3.21 -14.65
C TRP A 49 -1.25 2.21 -13.52
N ASN A 50 -1.54 0.95 -13.80
CA ASN A 50 -1.10 -0.18 -12.98
C ASN A 50 0.13 -0.85 -13.61
N ASN A 51 0.94 -1.48 -12.77
CA ASN A 51 2.13 -2.22 -13.17
C ASN A 51 2.02 -3.69 -12.72
N PHE A 52 0.82 -4.28 -12.84
CA PHE A 52 0.60 -5.68 -12.50
C PHE A 52 1.14 -6.59 -13.61
N HIS A 53 2.21 -7.34 -13.34
CA HIS A 53 2.80 -8.28 -14.30
C HIS A 53 3.51 -9.43 -13.58
N GLU A 54 3.59 -10.57 -14.25
CA GLU A 54 4.35 -11.73 -13.78
C GLU A 54 5.86 -11.49 -13.94
N ILE A 55 6.63 -11.79 -12.88
CA ILE A 55 8.09 -11.62 -12.85
C ILE A 55 8.83 -12.96 -12.75
N SER A 56 8.12 -14.01 -12.35
CA SER A 56 8.56 -15.41 -12.28
C SER A 56 7.30 -16.27 -12.25
N GLU A 57 7.42 -17.56 -12.55
CA GLU A 57 6.28 -18.49 -12.55
C GLU A 57 5.47 -18.39 -11.23
N GLY A 58 4.22 -17.92 -11.34
CA GLY A 58 3.31 -17.76 -10.21
C GLY A 58 3.60 -16.55 -9.30
N VAL A 59 4.57 -15.71 -9.64
CA VAL A 59 4.99 -14.53 -8.86
C VAL A 59 4.73 -13.26 -9.64
N TYR A 60 3.92 -12.37 -9.06
CA TYR A 60 3.49 -11.12 -9.68
C TYR A 60 4.03 -9.91 -8.92
N ARG A 61 4.40 -8.87 -9.68
CA ARG A 61 4.72 -7.54 -9.14
C ARG A 61 3.55 -6.61 -9.39
N ALA A 62 3.25 -5.76 -8.41
CA ALA A 62 2.25 -4.71 -8.51
C ALA A 62 2.64 -3.46 -7.70
N ASN A 63 1.97 -2.35 -7.97
CA ASN A 63 1.89 -1.17 -7.14
C ASN A 63 0.82 -1.38 -6.06
N GLN A 64 0.58 -0.37 -5.22
CA GLN A 64 -0.39 -0.49 -4.13
C GLN A 64 -1.77 -0.92 -4.66
N PRO A 65 -2.24 -2.14 -4.35
CA PRO A 65 -3.47 -2.63 -4.94
C PRO A 65 -4.67 -1.91 -4.33
N SER A 66 -5.68 -1.70 -5.16
CA SER A 66 -7.02 -1.34 -4.67
C SER A 66 -7.77 -2.61 -4.25
N PRO A 67 -8.89 -2.48 -3.53
CA PRO A 67 -9.76 -3.61 -3.23
C PRO A 67 -10.22 -4.42 -4.45
N SER A 68 -10.44 -3.77 -5.60
CA SER A 68 -10.80 -4.48 -6.84
C SER A 68 -9.62 -5.24 -7.42
N HIS A 69 -8.40 -4.70 -7.33
CA HIS A 69 -7.18 -5.40 -7.75
C HIS A 69 -6.97 -6.69 -6.95
N LEU A 70 -7.07 -6.63 -5.61
CA LEU A 70 -6.94 -7.82 -4.76
C LEU A 70 -7.95 -8.92 -5.12
N LYS A 71 -9.19 -8.54 -5.45
CA LYS A 71 -10.21 -9.49 -5.95
C LYS A 71 -9.78 -10.13 -7.27
N SER A 72 -9.26 -9.35 -8.20
CA SER A 72 -8.75 -9.87 -9.47
C SER A 72 -7.55 -10.80 -9.27
N TYR A 73 -6.63 -10.46 -8.38
CA TYR A 73 -5.47 -11.30 -8.05
C TYR A 73 -5.91 -12.64 -7.45
N LYS A 74 -6.89 -12.63 -6.53
CA LYS A 74 -7.45 -13.87 -5.98
C LYS A 74 -8.05 -14.76 -7.07
N LYS A 75 -8.75 -14.18 -8.06
CA LYS A 75 -9.30 -14.92 -9.20
C LYS A 75 -8.23 -15.55 -10.09
N LEU A 76 -7.04 -14.95 -10.17
CA LEU A 76 -5.87 -15.51 -10.85
C LEU A 76 -5.19 -16.64 -10.05
N GLY A 77 -5.68 -16.95 -8.84
CA GLY A 77 -5.11 -18.01 -8.00
C GLY A 77 -4.05 -17.52 -7.01
N VAL A 78 -3.82 -16.21 -6.89
CA VAL A 78 -2.90 -15.65 -5.89
C VAL A 78 -3.37 -16.03 -4.48
N LYS A 79 -2.44 -16.53 -3.66
CA LYS A 79 -2.69 -16.99 -2.29
C LYS A 79 -2.18 -16.02 -1.24
N SER A 80 -1.12 -15.27 -1.56
CA SER A 80 -0.42 -14.38 -0.64
C SER A 80 -0.12 -13.03 -1.28
N VAL A 81 -0.05 -11.99 -0.45
CA VAL A 81 0.36 -10.64 -0.83
C VAL A 81 1.55 -10.26 0.05
N LEU A 82 2.67 -9.93 -0.58
CA LEU A 82 3.86 -9.41 0.10
C LEU A 82 3.88 -7.88 0.00
N SER A 83 3.71 -7.21 1.12
CA SER A 83 3.72 -5.75 1.20
C SER A 83 5.09 -5.23 1.61
N LEU A 84 5.74 -4.50 0.70
CA LEU A 84 7.04 -3.84 0.94
C LEU A 84 6.90 -2.47 1.60
N ARG A 85 5.68 -1.96 1.79
CA ARG A 85 5.41 -0.66 2.44
C ARG A 85 5.33 -0.75 3.96
N GLY A 86 5.11 -1.95 4.49
CA GLY A 86 4.96 -2.17 5.93
C GLY A 86 3.60 -1.74 6.48
N ARG A 87 3.39 -2.11 7.75
CA ARG A 87 2.22 -1.73 8.54
C ARG A 87 2.19 -0.22 8.77
N ALA A 88 1.02 0.37 8.60
CA ALA A 88 0.78 1.78 8.89
C ALA A 88 -0.67 1.98 9.33
N ASN A 89 -0.90 2.88 10.29
CA ASN A 89 -2.27 3.29 10.61
C ASN A 89 -2.79 4.31 9.57
N GLN A 90 -2.91 3.87 8.33
CA GLN A 90 -3.20 4.68 7.14
C GLN A 90 -4.11 3.91 6.18
N SER A 91 -4.95 4.65 5.44
CA SER A 91 -5.99 4.07 4.57
C SER A 91 -5.54 2.92 3.66
N TYR A 92 -4.33 2.99 3.07
CA TYR A 92 -3.85 1.92 2.17
C TYR A 92 -3.65 0.59 2.90
N ASP A 93 -3.02 0.61 4.09
CA ASP A 93 -2.75 -0.59 4.90
C ASP A 93 -4.05 -1.11 5.52
N LEU A 94 -4.92 -0.20 5.99
CA LEU A 94 -6.22 -0.57 6.55
C LEU A 94 -7.08 -1.31 5.52
N PHE A 95 -7.15 -0.82 4.28
CA PHE A 95 -7.87 -1.53 3.23
C PHE A 95 -7.14 -2.79 2.76
N GLU A 96 -5.81 -2.77 2.63
CA GLU A 96 -5.04 -3.96 2.25
C GLU A 96 -5.26 -5.12 3.23
N ASP A 97 -5.13 -4.84 4.53
CA ASP A 97 -5.38 -5.81 5.62
C ASP A 97 -6.81 -6.35 5.61
N GLU A 98 -7.79 -5.46 5.56
CA GLU A 98 -9.20 -5.85 5.55
C GLU A 98 -9.54 -6.73 4.34
N TYR A 99 -9.15 -6.31 3.14
CA TYR A 99 -9.53 -7.02 1.92
C TYR A 99 -8.75 -8.32 1.76
N CYS A 100 -7.48 -8.38 2.19
CA CYS A 100 -6.76 -9.64 2.24
C CYS A 100 -7.45 -10.63 3.18
N LYS A 101 -7.85 -10.21 4.39
CA LYS A 101 -8.61 -11.05 5.33
C LYS A 101 -9.93 -11.53 4.73
N ARG A 102 -10.71 -10.63 4.12
CA ARG A 102 -12.00 -10.97 3.48
C ARG A 102 -11.86 -11.95 2.32
N LEU A 103 -10.75 -11.89 1.58
CA LEU A 103 -10.49 -12.75 0.43
C LEU A 103 -9.74 -14.05 0.78
N GLY A 104 -9.38 -14.23 2.05
CA GLY A 104 -8.50 -15.33 2.48
C GLY A 104 -7.17 -15.30 1.73
N LEU A 105 -6.57 -14.11 1.61
CA LEU A 105 -5.20 -13.89 1.14
C LEU A 105 -4.28 -13.74 2.36
N ASN A 106 -3.14 -14.42 2.35
CA ASN A 106 -2.13 -14.25 3.38
C ASN A 106 -1.34 -12.96 3.13
N LEU A 107 -1.44 -11.99 4.04
CA LEU A 107 -0.76 -10.70 3.92
C LEU A 107 0.49 -10.67 4.79
N ILE A 108 1.65 -10.57 4.14
CA ILE A 108 2.98 -10.62 4.76
C ILE A 108 3.65 -9.26 4.57
N TYR A 109 4.31 -8.75 5.61
CA TYR A 109 5.01 -7.47 5.55
C TYR A 109 6.52 -7.67 5.63
N THR A 110 7.23 -7.12 4.66
CA THR A 110 8.70 -7.02 4.66
C THR A 110 9.06 -5.59 4.22
N PRO A 111 8.94 -4.59 5.12
CA PRO A 111 9.10 -3.19 4.73
C PRO A 111 10.50 -2.92 4.22
N ILE A 112 10.59 -2.23 3.07
CA ILE A 112 11.85 -1.68 2.55
C ILE A 112 11.70 -0.16 2.39
N SER A 113 12.77 0.57 2.72
CA SER A 113 12.85 2.01 2.48
C SER A 113 12.83 2.32 0.98
N SER A 114 12.03 3.31 0.57
CA SER A 114 12.06 3.82 -0.79
C SER A 114 13.24 4.75 -1.08
N GLY A 115 13.91 5.26 -0.04
CA GLY A 115 14.96 6.27 -0.15
C GLY A 115 16.37 5.76 0.15
N SER A 116 16.52 4.51 0.54
CA SER A 116 17.82 3.91 0.89
C SER A 116 17.89 2.46 0.43
N ALA A 117 19.11 1.98 0.12
CA ALA A 117 19.31 0.58 -0.21
C ALA A 117 18.91 -0.34 0.97
N PRO A 118 18.27 -1.50 0.70
CA PRO A 118 17.95 -2.48 1.73
C PRO A 118 19.24 -3.12 2.26
N MET A 119 19.21 -3.55 3.52
CA MET A 119 20.29 -4.34 4.09
C MET A 119 20.21 -5.79 3.59
N PRO A 120 21.32 -6.53 3.53
CA PRO A 120 21.32 -7.93 3.10
C PRO A 120 20.31 -8.80 3.85
N GLU A 121 20.10 -8.56 5.14
CA GLU A 121 19.17 -9.35 5.97
C GLU A 121 17.71 -9.18 5.52
N ASP A 122 17.33 -7.99 5.06
CA ASP A 122 15.97 -7.73 4.58
C ASP A 122 15.71 -8.40 3.23
N LEU A 123 16.73 -8.45 2.37
CA LEU A 123 16.68 -9.20 1.12
C LEU A 123 16.54 -10.71 1.38
N LEU A 124 17.31 -11.25 2.33
CA LEU A 124 17.23 -12.66 2.71
C LEU A 124 15.83 -13.02 3.25
N LYS A 125 15.21 -12.16 4.05
CA LYS A 125 13.82 -12.36 4.52
C LYS A 125 12.83 -12.42 3.35
N ILE A 126 12.96 -11.52 2.37
CA ILE A 126 12.08 -11.52 1.18
C ILE A 126 12.25 -12.81 0.38
N ILE A 127 13.49 -13.24 0.15
CA ILE A 127 13.77 -14.50 -0.54
C ILE A 127 13.15 -15.68 0.21
N GLN A 128 13.21 -15.69 1.54
CA GLN A 128 12.60 -16.73 2.35
C GLN A 128 11.06 -16.73 2.24
N VAL A 129 10.42 -15.56 2.16
CA VAL A 129 8.97 -15.44 2.00
C VAL A 129 8.49 -15.90 0.62
N LEU A 130 9.32 -15.78 -0.41
CA LEU A 130 9.00 -16.17 -1.78
C LEU A 130 9.20 -17.67 -2.08
N ARG A 131 9.82 -18.42 -1.16
CA ARG A 131 10.03 -19.87 -1.26
C ARG A 131 8.86 -20.64 -0.66
#